data_AF-A0A2V8IM71-F1
#
_entry.id   AF-A0A2V8IM71-F1
#
_cell.length_a   1.000
_cell.length_b   1.000
_cell.length_c   1.000
_cell.angle_alpha   90.00
_cell.angle_beta   90.00
_cell.angle_gamma   90.00
#
_symmetry.space_group_name_H-M   'P 1'
#
loop_
_entity.id
_entity.type
_entity.pdbx_description
1 polymer ?
#
loop_
_entity_poly.entity_id
_entity_poly.type
_entity_poly.pdbx_seq_one_letter_code
_entity_poly.pdbx_strand_id
1 'polypeptide(L)'
;MATEHRLAAERRVNDLIAVGRALPRHEHLTLMMEEAENLARAIAAFHLEGIRFRMYNVDRMTTHTPVPLPVEVLTAVADIHRHLEAAGFHTRSHQAPG
;
A
#
# COMPACT_ATOMS: atom_id res chain seq x y z
N MET A 1 -16.79 0.42 -12.41
CA MET A 1 -16.32 -0.79 -11.71
C MET A 1 -14.80 -0.82 -11.57
N ALA A 2 -14.01 -1.39 -12.50
CA ALA A 2 -12.55 -1.55 -12.32
C ALA A 2 -11.77 -0.21 -12.20
N THR A 3 -12.06 0.76 -13.06
CA THR A 3 -11.44 2.10 -13.01
C THR A 3 -11.76 2.85 -11.71
N GLU A 4 -12.97 2.70 -11.18
CA GLU A 4 -13.39 3.34 -9.92
C GLU A 4 -12.63 2.76 -8.72
N HIS A 5 -12.47 1.43 -8.68
CA HIS A 5 -11.69 0.77 -7.64
C HIS A 5 -10.21 1.14 -7.71
N ARG A 6 -9.63 1.28 -8.90
CA ARG A 6 -8.26 1.76 -9.04
C ARG A 6 -8.09 3.19 -8.51
N LEU A 7 -8.99 4.11 -8.87
CA LEU A 7 -8.98 5.47 -8.33
C LEU A 7 -9.20 5.50 -6.82
N ALA A 8 -10.00 4.56 -6.28
CA ALA A 8 -10.18 4.40 -4.85
C ALA A 8 -8.89 3.90 -4.17
N ALA A 9 -8.17 2.95 -4.78
CA ALA A 9 -6.87 2.52 -4.29
C ALA A 9 -5.87 3.68 -4.25
N GLU A 10 -5.77 4.46 -5.33
CA GLU A 10 -4.90 5.64 -5.39
C GLU A 10 -5.22 6.66 -4.30
N ARG A 11 -6.51 7.00 -4.12
CA ARG A 11 -6.96 7.88 -3.03
C ARG A 11 -6.53 7.36 -1.67
N ARG A 12 -6.71 6.05 -1.42
CA ARG A 12 -6.36 5.46 -0.13
C ARG A 12 -4.86 5.42 0.14
N VAL A 13 -4.04 5.25 -0.91
CA VAL A 13 -2.58 5.42 -0.80
C VAL A 13 -2.24 6.86 -0.40
N ASN A 14 -2.90 7.86 -0.99
CA ASN A 14 -2.69 9.25 -0.60
C ASN A 14 -3.13 9.53 0.86
N ASP A 15 -4.23 8.93 1.31
CA ASP A 15 -4.66 9.02 2.71
C ASP A 15 -3.62 8.39 3.65
N LEU A 16 -3.08 7.21 3.29
CA LEU A 16 -2.00 6.55 4.03
C LEU A 16 -0.78 7.47 4.17
N ILE A 17 -0.36 8.10 3.07
CA ILE A 17 0.77 9.04 3.06
C ILE A 17 0.49 10.24 3.97
N ALA A 18 -0.73 10.80 3.90
CA ALA A 18 -1.12 11.92 4.75
C ALA A 18 -1.10 11.57 6.24
N VAL A 19 -1.66 10.42 6.62
CA VAL A 19 -1.64 9.92 8.00
C VAL A 19 -0.20 9.69 8.46
N GLY A 20 0.62 8.98 7.67
CA GLY A 20 1.99 8.67 8.06
C GLY A 20 2.86 9.92 8.20
N ARG A 21 2.66 10.95 7.37
CA ARG A 21 3.37 12.23 7.49
C ARG A 21 3.01 13.03 8.76
N ALA A 22 1.86 12.77 9.37
CA ALA A 22 1.43 13.41 10.61
C ALA A 22 1.98 12.73 11.87
N LEU A 23 2.57 11.54 11.74
CA LEU A 23 3.15 10.79 12.87
C LEU A 23 4.60 11.21 13.14
N PRO A 24 5.11 10.95 14.37
CA PRO A 24 6.53 11.12 14.68
C PRO A 24 7.40 10.32 13.70
N ARG A 25 8.30 11.01 13.01
CA ARG A 25 9.15 10.39 11.99
C ARG A 25 10.18 9.48 12.64
N HIS A 26 10.29 8.28 12.11
CA HIS A 26 11.40 7.36 12.33
C HIS A 26 11.75 6.70 11.00
N GLU A 27 12.96 6.16 10.88
CA GLU A 27 13.51 5.64 9.61
C GLU A 27 12.55 4.68 8.91
N HIS A 28 12.02 3.69 9.64
CA HIS A 28 11.07 2.72 9.10
C HIS A 28 9.79 3.35 8.53
N LEU A 29 9.23 4.35 9.20
CA LEU A 29 8.04 5.04 8.71
C LEU A 29 8.37 5.90 7.48
N THR A 30 9.53 6.56 7.46
CA THR A 30 10.00 7.31 6.28
C THR A 30 10.09 6.39 5.06
N LEU A 31 10.75 5.23 5.19
CA LEU A 31 10.88 4.24 4.11
C LEU A 31 9.51 3.70 3.66
N MET A 32 8.60 3.44 4.61
CA MET A 32 7.24 3.02 4.29
C MET A 32 6.47 4.09 3.49
N MET A 33 6.65 5.37 3.81
CA MET A 33 6.02 6.46 3.08
C MET A 33 6.62 6.63 1.68
N GLU A 34 7.92 6.42 1.51
CA GLU A 34 8.56 6.39 0.19
C GLU A 34 8.02 5.25 -0.68
N GLU A 35 7.84 4.05 -0.11
CA GLU A 35 7.21 2.93 -0.81
C GLU A 35 5.74 3.20 -1.16
N ALA A 36 4.99 3.85 -0.27
CA ALA A 36 3.61 4.26 -0.54
C ALA A 36 3.52 5.31 -1.67
N GLU A 37 4.42 6.29 -1.71
CA GLU A 37 4.51 7.26 -2.81
C GLU A 37 4.85 6.59 -4.15
N ASN A 38 5.78 5.63 -4.11
CA ASN A 38 6.10 4.82 -5.29
C ASN A 38 4.91 3.96 -5.74
N LEU A 39 4.12 3.43 -4.81
CA LEU A 39 2.89 2.69 -5.10
C LEU A 39 1.86 3.60 -5.78
N ALA A 40 1.63 4.82 -5.30
CA ALA A 40 0.72 5.78 -5.92
C ALA A 40 1.12 6.05 -7.38
N ARG A 41 2.42 6.27 -7.65
CA ARG A 41 2.95 6.44 -9.01
C ARG A 41 2.70 5.21 -9.88
N ALA A 42 2.90 4.00 -9.34
CA ALA A 42 2.65 2.76 -10.08
C ALA A 42 1.15 2.56 -10.41
N ILE A 43 0.25 2.91 -9.48
CA ILE A 43 -1.20 2.86 -9.70
C ILE A 43 -1.63 3.85 -10.79
N ALA A 44 -1.12 5.08 -10.73
CA ALA A 44 -1.40 6.11 -11.73
C ALA A 44 -0.91 5.70 -13.13
N ALA A 45 0.27 5.06 -13.20
CA ALA A 45 0.87 4.58 -14.45
C ALA A 45 0.33 3.22 -14.93
N PHE A 46 -0.61 2.57 -14.21
CA PHE A 46 -1.07 1.21 -14.49
C PHE A 46 0.07 0.18 -14.56
N HIS A 47 1.13 0.37 -13.79
CA HIS A 47 2.31 -0.47 -13.85
C HIS A 47 2.15 -1.69 -12.95
N LEU A 48 1.54 -2.76 -13.48
CA LEU A 48 1.17 -4.00 -12.77
C LEU A 48 2.29 -4.54 -11.86
N GLU A 49 3.49 -4.73 -12.42
CA GLU A 49 4.66 -5.24 -11.70
C GLU A 49 5.10 -4.30 -10.59
N GLY A 50 5.07 -2.99 -10.87
CA GLY A 50 5.33 -1.96 -9.87
C GLY A 50 4.33 -2.01 -8.72
N ILE A 51 3.03 -2.13 -9.02
CA ILE A 51 1.98 -2.23 -8.00
C ILE A 51 2.22 -3.45 -7.11
N ARG A 52 2.49 -4.62 -7.71
CA ARG A 52 2.74 -5.85 -6.95
C ARG A 52 3.97 -5.74 -6.06
N PHE A 53 5.08 -5.26 -6.60
CA PHE A 53 6.33 -5.13 -5.85
C PHE A 53 6.21 -4.13 -4.70
N ARG A 54 5.61 -2.96 -4.94
CA ARG A 54 5.45 -1.93 -3.92
C ARG A 54 4.46 -2.35 -2.83
N MET A 55 3.36 -3.01 -3.20
CA MET A 55 2.41 -3.55 -2.23
C MET A 55 3.07 -4.56 -1.30
N TYR A 56 3.87 -5.49 -1.85
CA TYR A 56 4.67 -6.44 -1.05
C TYR A 56 5.60 -5.72 -0.06
N ASN A 57 6.27 -4.65 -0.47
CA ASN A 57 7.15 -3.89 0.44
C ASN A 57 6.36 -3.20 1.56
N VAL A 58 5.22 -2.58 1.23
CA VAL A 58 4.34 -1.96 2.22
C VAL A 58 3.83 -3.00 3.23
N ASP A 59 3.41 -4.18 2.77
CA ASP A 59 2.99 -5.29 3.64
C ASP A 59 4.11 -5.80 4.52
N ARG A 60 5.28 -5.99 3.94
CA ARG A 60 6.45 -6.44 4.69
C ARG A 60 6.81 -5.43 5.77
N MET A 61 6.78 -4.13 5.47
CA MET A 61 7.08 -3.05 6.41
C MET A 61 6.01 -2.92 7.49
N THR A 62 4.74 -3.12 7.18
CA THR A 62 3.67 -3.10 8.20
C THR A 62 3.76 -4.29 9.15
N THR A 63 4.14 -5.45 8.64
CA THR A 63 4.26 -6.69 9.42
C THR A 63 5.54 -6.74 10.27
N HIS A 64 6.66 -6.18 9.76
CA HIS A 64 7.98 -6.23 10.41
C HIS A 64 8.40 -4.86 10.98
N THR A 65 7.43 -4.05 11.40
CA THR A 65 7.70 -2.75 12.00
C THR A 65 8.32 -2.90 13.39
N PRO A 66 9.38 -2.13 13.74
CA PRO A 66 9.99 -2.18 15.08
C PRO A 66 9.12 -1.50 16.15
N VAL A 67 8.13 -0.73 15.74
CA VAL A 67 7.19 0.00 16.62
C VAL A 67 5.76 -0.23 16.15
N PRO A 68 4.78 -0.34 17.08
CA PRO A 68 3.38 -0.47 16.72
C PRO A 68 2.92 0.66 15.80
N LEU A 69 2.31 0.30 14.67
CA LEU A 69 1.69 1.27 13.77
C LEU A 69 0.28 1.61 14.25
N PRO A 70 -0.19 2.85 14.05
CA PRO A 70 -1.57 3.21 14.33
C PRO A 70 -2.57 2.38 13.53
N VAL A 71 -3.76 2.14 14.10
CA VAL A 71 -4.80 1.33 13.45
C VAL A 71 -5.25 1.92 12.12
N GLU A 72 -5.17 3.24 11.99
CA GLU A 72 -5.50 3.99 10.77
C GLU A 72 -4.58 3.61 9.61
N VAL A 73 -3.29 3.40 9.89
CA VAL A 73 -2.29 2.96 8.91
C VAL A 73 -2.60 1.55 8.44
N LEU A 74 -2.84 0.62 9.37
CA LEU A 74 -3.17 -0.78 9.05
C LEU A 74 -4.47 -0.88 8.25
N THR A 75 -5.48 -0.10 8.63
CA THR A 75 -6.77 -0.03 7.93
C THR A 75 -6.57 0.50 6.50
N ALA A 76 -5.74 1.53 6.33
CA ALA A 76 -5.46 2.07 5.00
C ALA A 76 -4.81 1.04 4.07
N VAL A 77 -3.84 0.28 4.58
CA VAL A 77 -3.16 -0.78 3.84
C VAL A 77 -4.14 -1.89 3.42
N ALA A 78 -5.01 -2.34 4.33
CA ALA A 78 -6.05 -3.32 4.02
C ALA A 78 -7.06 -2.81 2.98
N ASP A 79 -7.44 -1.53 3.06
CA ASP A 79 -8.35 -0.91 2.10
C ASP A 79 -7.73 -0.79 0.70
N ILE A 80 -6.43 -0.45 0.62
CA ILE A 80 -5.66 -0.40 -0.64
C ILE A 80 -5.69 -1.77 -1.32
N HIS A 81 -5.39 -2.84 -0.57
CA HIS A 81 -5.48 -4.21 -1.09
C HIS A 81 -6.84 -4.52 -1.69
N ARG A 82 -7.90 -4.31 -0.92
CA ARG A 82 -9.27 -4.61 -1.35
C ARG A 82 -9.63 -3.87 -2.64
N HIS A 83 -9.22 -2.60 -2.77
CA HIS A 83 -9.46 -1.83 -3.98
C HIS A 83 -8.62 -2.29 -5.18
N LEU A 84 -7.37 -2.66 -4.95
CA LEU A 84 -6.51 -3.23 -6.00
C LEU A 84 -7.06 -4.58 -6.49
N GLU A 85 -7.44 -5.48 -5.58
CA GLU A 85 -8.05 -6.77 -5.90
C GLU A 85 -9.36 -6.59 -6.68
N ALA A 86 -10.24 -5.69 -6.24
CA ALA A 86 -11.49 -5.36 -6.93
C ALA A 86 -11.27 -4.69 -8.30
N ALA A 87 -10.10 -4.08 -8.53
CA ALA A 87 -9.68 -3.56 -9.82
C ALA A 87 -8.96 -4.61 -10.70
N GLY A 88 -8.84 -5.86 -10.24
CA GLY A 88 -8.21 -6.97 -10.96
C GLY A 88 -6.71 -7.13 -10.72
N PHE A 89 -6.13 -6.32 -9.83
CA PHE A 89 -4.72 -6.42 -9.45
C PHE A 89 -4.55 -7.48 -8.36
N HIS A 90 -3.95 -8.60 -8.72
CA HIS A 90 -3.66 -9.69 -7.78
C HIS A 90 -2.38 -9.33 -7.03
N THR A 91 -2.52 -8.62 -5.91
CA THR A 91 -1.39 -8.11 -5.13
C THR A 91 -0.80 -9.13 -4.16
N ARG A 92 -1.53 -10.20 -3.84
CA ARG A 92 -1.01 -11.31 -3.05
C ARG A 92 -0.20 -12.21 -3.95
N SER A 93 1.07 -12.44 -3.60
CA SER A 93 1.82 -13.57 -4.12
C SER A 93 1.02 -14.83 -3.77
N HIS A 94 0.63 -15.62 -4.78
CA HIS A 94 0.19 -16.98 -4.53
C HIS A 94 1.34 -17.64 -3.76
N GLN A 95 1.13 -17.98 -2.50
CA GLN A 95 2.02 -18.96 -1.88
C GLN A 95 1.89 -20.21 -2.75
N ALA A 96 2.99 -20.63 -3.36
CA ALA A 96 3.05 -21.98 -3.90
C ALA A 96 2.64 -22.92 -2.77
N PRO A 97 1.78 -23.94 -3.01
CA PRO A 97 1.42 -24.87 -1.96
C PRO A 97 2.71 -25.47 -1.41
N GLY A 98 2.92 -25.28 -0.10
CA GLY A 98 3.99 -25.94 0.65
C GLY A 98 3.69 -27.41 0.86
#